data_AF-A0A7W6LVD5-F1
#
_entry.id   AF-A0A7W6LVD5-F1
#
_cell.length_a   1.000
_cell.length_b   1.000
_cell.length_c   1.000
_cell.angle_alpha   90.00
_cell.angle_beta   90.00
_cell.angle_gamma   90.00
#
_symmetry.space_group_name_H-M   'P 1'
#
loop_
_entity.id
_entity.type
_entity.pdbx_description
1 polymer ?
#
loop_
_entity_poly.entity_id
_entity_poly.type
_entity_poly.pdbx_seq_one_letter_code
_entity_poly.pdbx_strand_id
1 'polypeptide(L)'
;MATLARMNEAPPASAPYRIDVSRGRMSSRVSSEWFSRPDDEKYLSLTSLYDAVRGRADRATTRIVESRAIRVEAKSDNPERLMLMAPGDDRPLAPTNWSFGQVASLVGAPASYLRQLPAALAGINLQHGLMTHRGEQVKLLQTDNGRTELRAATGSEYGRIFDWELVQAVMAFAGDGVGDTRWKVPGTIQWGSMTYNPHVDITKEMTTLYASDRDIFLFLVDDTHPIEAGKLPNGDPDLYFRGFYAWNSEVGSKTLGIATFYLRGVCANRCLWGVENFEEVNIRHSKFAGARFAHQAAPALEHFANSSPSHFISGIKAARERIVARKDEDREPFLRRRGFSKAETTKIIQTVLAEEGRPPESIYDFVQGITALARSKPHQDSRLELETKARKLLEQAL
;
A
#
# COMPACT_ATOMS: atom_id res chain seq x y z
N MET A 1 28.85 6.12 -14.56
CA MET A 1 28.80 5.43 -13.25
C MET A 1 29.30 6.39 -12.19
N ALA A 2 28.40 7.16 -11.58
CA ALA A 2 28.74 7.98 -10.43
C ALA A 2 28.47 7.13 -9.20
N THR A 3 29.54 6.67 -8.54
CA THR A 3 29.47 5.97 -7.27
C THR A 3 28.98 6.96 -6.22
N LEU A 4 27.68 6.96 -5.95
CA LEU A 4 27.10 7.68 -4.81
C LEU A 4 27.81 7.16 -3.56
N ALA A 5 28.42 8.08 -2.82
CA ALA A 5 29.07 7.77 -1.55
C ALA A 5 28.07 7.04 -0.66
N ARG A 6 28.42 5.83 -0.20
CA ARG A 6 27.71 5.16 0.89
C ARG A 6 27.67 6.14 2.04
N MET A 7 26.48 6.63 2.37
CA MET A 7 26.27 7.34 3.63
C MET A 7 26.79 6.43 4.74
N ASN A 8 27.56 6.97 5.69
CA ASN A 8 27.96 6.26 6.91
C ASN A 8 26.68 5.94 7.69
N GLU A 9 26.03 4.83 7.36
CA GLU A 9 24.90 4.30 8.10
C GLU A 9 25.42 3.70 9.40
N ALA A 10 24.69 3.95 10.49
CA ALA A 10 24.96 3.28 11.76
C ALA A 10 24.92 1.75 11.54
N PRO A 11 25.73 0.97 12.26
CA PRO A 11 25.66 -0.49 12.14
C PRO A 11 24.26 -0.99 12.51
N PRO A 12 23.76 -2.06 11.86
CA PRO A 12 22.43 -2.61 12.13
C PRO A 12 22.36 -3.07 13.59
N ALA A 13 21.30 -2.68 14.29
CA ALA A 13 21.13 -3.10 15.67
C ALA A 13 20.68 -4.57 15.74
N SER A 14 21.30 -5.32 16.66
CA SER A 14 21.05 -6.74 16.89
C SER A 14 20.05 -7.02 18.00
N ALA A 15 19.74 -6.02 18.83
CA ALA A 15 18.87 -6.16 19.99
C ALA A 15 17.48 -5.56 19.75
N PRO A 16 16.43 -6.07 20.43
CA PRO A 16 15.12 -5.44 20.44
C PRO A 16 15.17 -4.02 21.02
N TYR A 17 14.32 -3.13 20.50
CA TYR A 17 14.21 -1.75 20.98
C TYR A 17 13.01 -1.56 21.87
N ARG A 18 13.07 -0.64 22.83
CA ARG A 18 11.84 -0.11 23.43
C ARG A 18 11.15 0.85 22.47
N ILE A 19 9.83 0.78 22.42
CA ILE A 19 9.01 1.61 21.54
C ILE A 19 7.78 2.14 22.31
N ASP A 20 7.16 3.18 21.76
CA ASP A 20 5.91 3.74 22.28
C ASP A 20 4.83 3.78 21.19
N VAL A 21 3.95 2.77 21.18
CA VAL A 21 2.87 2.67 20.19
C VAL A 21 1.68 3.60 20.45
N SER A 22 1.67 4.30 21.59
CA SER A 22 0.60 5.22 21.96
C SER A 22 0.67 6.55 21.18
N ARG A 23 1.76 6.78 20.44
CA ARG A 23 1.95 7.97 19.60
C ARG A 23 1.70 7.66 18.12
N GLY A 24 1.33 8.69 17.36
CA GLY A 24 1.07 8.57 15.93
C GLY A 24 -0.16 7.72 15.57
N ARG A 25 -0.35 7.46 14.28
CA ARG A 25 -1.54 6.75 13.77
C ARG A 25 -1.31 5.24 13.68
N MET A 26 -2.34 4.45 13.99
CA MET A 26 -2.39 3.04 13.63
C MET A 26 -2.97 2.87 12.21
N SER A 27 -2.31 2.07 11.38
CA SER A 27 -2.76 1.72 10.04
C SER A 27 -2.94 0.21 9.88
N SER A 28 -4.13 -0.20 9.46
CA SER A 28 -4.50 -1.60 9.19
C SER A 28 -4.34 -1.97 7.71
N ARG A 29 -3.74 -1.12 6.86
CA ARG A 29 -3.63 -1.37 5.41
C ARG A 29 -2.90 -2.67 5.09
N VAL A 30 -1.74 -2.90 5.71
CA VAL A 30 -0.93 -4.12 5.52
C VAL A 30 -1.59 -5.32 6.18
N SER A 31 -2.20 -5.13 7.35
CA SER A 31 -3.01 -6.16 8.02
C SER A 31 -4.18 -6.67 7.16
N SER A 32 -4.84 -5.76 6.44
CA SER A 32 -5.95 -6.12 5.55
C SER A 32 -5.48 -6.97 4.38
N GLU A 33 -4.32 -6.67 3.81
CA GLU A 33 -3.68 -7.51 2.81
C GLU A 33 -3.36 -8.87 3.44
N TRP A 34 -2.55 -8.91 4.50
CA TRP A 34 -2.18 -10.13 5.21
C TRP A 34 -3.35 -11.07 5.50
N PHE A 35 -4.46 -10.54 6.03
CA PHE A 35 -5.64 -11.31 6.38
C PHE A 35 -6.39 -11.88 5.16
N SER A 36 -6.40 -11.14 4.05
CA SER A 36 -7.16 -11.50 2.84
C SER A 36 -6.42 -12.49 1.91
N ARG A 37 -5.11 -12.69 2.13
CA ARG A 37 -4.26 -13.48 1.24
C ARG A 37 -4.18 -14.93 1.72
N PRO A 38 -4.51 -15.92 0.89
CA PRO A 38 -4.20 -17.32 1.16
C PRO A 38 -2.69 -17.60 1.01
N ASP A 39 -2.22 -18.75 1.49
CA ASP A 39 -0.78 -19.03 1.60
C ASP A 39 -0.05 -19.17 0.25
N ASP A 40 -0.77 -19.53 -0.81
CA ASP A 40 -0.25 -19.58 -2.18
C ASP A 40 -0.02 -18.18 -2.77
N GLU A 41 -0.66 -17.15 -2.22
CA GLU A 41 -0.44 -15.74 -2.60
C GLU A 41 0.65 -15.05 -1.75
N LYS A 42 1.24 -15.73 -0.76
CA LYS A 42 2.25 -15.17 0.13
C LYS A 42 3.65 -15.62 -0.24
N TYR A 43 4.62 -14.72 -0.27
CA TYR A 43 6.00 -15.02 -0.70
C TYR A 43 6.98 -14.74 0.43
N LEU A 44 8.11 -15.44 0.48
CA LEU A 44 9.07 -15.33 1.59
C LEU A 44 10.28 -14.46 1.26
N SER A 45 10.46 -14.13 -0.02
CA SER A 45 11.49 -13.22 -0.49
C SER A 45 11.06 -12.52 -1.77
N LEU A 46 11.69 -11.39 -2.09
CA LEU A 46 11.42 -10.66 -3.33
C LEU A 46 11.79 -11.47 -4.57
N THR A 47 12.82 -12.31 -4.51
CA THR A 47 13.19 -13.22 -5.60
C THR A 47 12.07 -14.22 -5.88
N SER A 48 11.55 -14.90 -4.85
CA SER A 48 10.44 -15.86 -5.04
C SER A 48 9.16 -15.20 -5.57
N LEU A 49 8.89 -13.97 -5.13
CA LEU A 49 7.80 -13.14 -5.62
C LEU A 49 8.02 -12.77 -7.09
N TYR A 50 9.22 -12.26 -7.41
CA TYR A 50 9.62 -11.86 -8.75
C TYR A 50 9.49 -13.02 -9.74
N ASP A 51 10.05 -14.19 -9.41
CA ASP A 51 10.02 -15.36 -10.29
C ASP A 51 8.59 -15.79 -10.63
N ALA A 52 7.68 -15.72 -9.64
CA ALA A 52 6.27 -16.05 -9.85
C ALA A 52 5.58 -15.06 -10.81
N VAL A 53 5.70 -13.75 -10.56
CA VAL A 53 5.05 -12.73 -11.40
C VAL A 53 5.74 -12.56 -12.76
N ARG A 54 7.05 -12.80 -12.84
CA ARG A 54 7.84 -12.79 -14.07
C ARG A 54 7.49 -13.98 -14.94
N GLY A 55 7.49 -15.19 -14.38
CA GLY A 55 7.10 -16.39 -15.11
C GLY A 55 5.67 -16.30 -15.65
N ARG A 56 4.76 -15.65 -14.92
CA ARG A 56 3.41 -15.34 -15.41
C ARG A 56 3.42 -14.41 -16.62
N ALA A 57 4.23 -13.34 -16.58
CA ALA A 57 4.34 -12.38 -17.68
C ALA A 57 5.04 -12.97 -18.92
N ASP A 58 6.05 -13.82 -18.74
CA ASP A 58 6.76 -14.47 -19.86
C ASP A 58 5.84 -15.42 -20.65
N ARG A 59 4.80 -15.98 -20.01
CA ARG A 59 3.75 -16.78 -20.66
C ARG A 59 2.56 -15.95 -21.16
N ALA A 60 2.61 -14.63 -20.99
CA ALA A 60 1.52 -13.74 -21.33
C ALA A 60 1.68 -13.17 -22.74
N THR A 61 0.56 -13.08 -23.47
CA THR A 61 0.48 -12.38 -24.75
C THR A 61 -0.62 -11.34 -24.70
N THR A 62 -0.46 -10.27 -25.48
CA THR A 62 -1.44 -9.19 -25.55
C THR A 62 -1.91 -8.99 -26.98
N ARG A 63 -3.18 -8.66 -27.14
CA ARG A 63 -3.76 -8.31 -28.45
C ARG A 63 -4.82 -7.24 -28.29
N ILE A 64 -4.88 -6.34 -29.27
CA ILE A 64 -5.93 -5.34 -29.37
C ILE A 64 -6.95 -5.85 -30.39
N VAL A 65 -8.20 -5.96 -29.99
CA VAL A 65 -9.29 -6.47 -30.82
C VAL A 65 -10.51 -5.55 -30.69
N GLU A 66 -11.36 -5.54 -31.71
CA GLU A 66 -12.67 -4.94 -31.55
C GLU A 66 -13.56 -5.86 -30.72
N SER A 67 -14.21 -5.33 -29.68
CA SER A 67 -15.11 -6.07 -28.77
C SER A 67 -16.18 -6.87 -29.52
N ARG A 68 -16.80 -6.32 -30.57
CA ARG A 68 -17.82 -7.03 -31.38
C ARG A 68 -17.29 -8.26 -32.12
N ALA A 69 -15.97 -8.32 -32.34
CA ALA A 69 -15.34 -9.45 -33.02
C ALA A 69 -15.02 -10.60 -32.06
N ILE A 70 -15.18 -10.40 -30.75
CA ILE A 70 -15.07 -11.47 -29.76
C ILE A 70 -16.32 -12.34 -29.87
N ARG A 71 -16.12 -13.64 -30.10
CA ARG A 71 -17.23 -14.62 -30.10
C ARG A 71 -17.28 -15.35 -28.77
N VAL A 72 -18.48 -15.68 -28.32
CA VAL A 72 -18.72 -16.45 -27.11
C VAL A 72 -19.17 -17.85 -27.50
N GLU A 73 -18.45 -18.84 -27.02
CA GLU A 73 -18.77 -20.25 -27.22
C GLU A 73 -19.16 -20.87 -25.88
N ALA A 74 -20.39 -21.37 -25.83
CA ALA A 74 -20.88 -22.17 -24.71
C ALA A 74 -21.69 -23.33 -25.27
N LYS A 75 -21.46 -24.53 -24.76
CA LYS A 75 -22.19 -25.73 -25.19
C LYS A 75 -23.32 -26.04 -24.22
N SER A 76 -24.46 -26.47 -24.74
CA SER A 76 -25.63 -26.84 -23.94
C SER A 76 -25.40 -28.11 -23.10
N ASP A 77 -24.47 -28.97 -23.52
CA ASP A 77 -24.10 -30.22 -22.83
C ASP A 77 -23.08 -30.00 -21.70
N ASN A 78 -22.54 -28.78 -21.56
CA ASN A 78 -21.63 -28.41 -20.48
C ASN A 78 -22.05 -27.05 -19.87
N PRO A 79 -22.98 -27.06 -18.90
CA PRO A 79 -23.57 -25.84 -18.35
C PRO A 79 -22.58 -24.95 -17.60
N GLU A 80 -21.36 -25.44 -17.30
CA GLU A 80 -20.35 -24.70 -16.54
C GLU A 80 -19.25 -24.10 -17.44
N ARG A 81 -19.23 -24.42 -18.74
CA ARG A 81 -18.12 -24.05 -19.62
C ARG A 81 -18.51 -22.99 -20.65
N LEU A 82 -18.00 -21.79 -20.43
CA LEU A 82 -18.01 -20.67 -21.38
C LEU A 82 -16.59 -20.34 -21.81
N MET A 83 -16.38 -20.23 -23.12
CA MET A 83 -15.11 -19.85 -23.74
C MET A 83 -15.33 -18.63 -24.65
N LEU A 84 -14.25 -17.88 -24.89
CA LEU A 84 -14.23 -16.74 -25.81
C LEU A 84 -13.29 -17.03 -26.96
N MET A 85 -13.65 -16.61 -28.17
CA MET A 85 -12.80 -16.67 -29.35
C MET A 85 -12.39 -15.25 -29.70
N ALA A 86 -11.09 -14.98 -29.65
CA ALA A 86 -10.56 -13.70 -30.12
C ALA A 86 -10.37 -13.75 -31.64
N PRO A 87 -10.60 -12.65 -32.37
CA PRO A 87 -10.36 -12.62 -33.81
C PRO A 87 -8.89 -12.93 -34.13
N GLY A 88 -8.68 -13.80 -35.12
CA GLY A 88 -7.36 -14.20 -35.60
C GLY A 88 -6.62 -15.24 -34.75
N ASP A 89 -7.29 -15.85 -33.75
CA ASP A 89 -6.74 -16.97 -32.99
C ASP A 89 -7.84 -18.02 -32.75
N ASP A 90 -7.59 -19.23 -33.25
CA ASP A 90 -8.55 -20.34 -33.14
C ASP A 90 -8.48 -21.05 -31.78
N ARG A 91 -7.56 -20.64 -30.89
CA ARG A 91 -7.50 -21.18 -29.53
C ARG A 91 -8.59 -20.56 -28.66
N PRO A 92 -9.45 -21.38 -28.03
CA PRO A 92 -10.49 -20.87 -27.15
C PRO A 92 -9.89 -20.32 -25.86
N LEU A 93 -10.32 -19.13 -25.47
CA LEU A 93 -9.89 -18.41 -24.29
C LEU A 93 -10.89 -18.63 -23.17
N ALA A 94 -10.46 -19.24 -22.07
CA ALA A 94 -11.33 -19.28 -20.91
C ALA A 94 -11.20 -18.00 -20.09
N PRO A 95 -12.28 -17.24 -19.86
CA PRO A 95 -12.21 -16.10 -18.97
C PRO A 95 -12.07 -16.55 -17.52
N THR A 96 -11.24 -15.84 -16.75
CA THR A 96 -11.30 -15.89 -15.29
C THR A 96 -12.60 -15.23 -14.80
N ASN A 97 -12.93 -15.43 -13.51
CA ASN A 97 -14.03 -14.70 -12.91
C ASN A 97 -13.86 -13.17 -13.07
N TRP A 98 -12.62 -12.68 -13.00
CA TRP A 98 -12.27 -11.28 -13.19
C TRP A 98 -12.49 -10.81 -14.63
N SER A 99 -11.85 -11.45 -15.60
CA SER A 99 -11.95 -11.02 -17.00
C SER A 99 -13.34 -11.23 -17.58
N PHE A 100 -14.09 -12.23 -17.13
CA PHE A 100 -15.52 -12.36 -17.44
C PHE A 100 -16.30 -11.11 -17.01
N GLY A 101 -16.02 -10.60 -15.80
CA GLY A 101 -16.61 -9.36 -15.31
C GLY A 101 -16.24 -8.16 -16.17
N GLN A 102 -14.99 -8.09 -16.64
CA GLN A 102 -14.54 -7.03 -17.55
C GLN A 102 -15.27 -7.10 -18.90
N VAL A 103 -15.38 -8.29 -19.51
CA VAL A 103 -16.07 -8.47 -20.79
C VAL A 103 -17.57 -8.14 -20.67
N ALA A 104 -18.23 -8.56 -19.59
CA ALA A 104 -19.62 -8.19 -19.33
C ALA A 104 -19.80 -6.67 -19.13
N SER A 105 -18.82 -6.00 -18.49
CA SER A 105 -18.87 -4.55 -18.28
C SER A 105 -18.77 -3.75 -19.59
N LEU A 106 -18.06 -4.28 -20.61
CA LEU A 106 -18.00 -3.66 -21.95
C LEU A 106 -19.39 -3.52 -22.59
N VAL A 107 -20.32 -4.38 -22.20
CA VAL A 107 -21.68 -4.46 -22.78
C VAL A 107 -22.76 -4.09 -21.76
N GLY A 108 -22.36 -3.39 -20.69
CA GLY A 108 -23.28 -2.95 -19.63
C GLY A 108 -23.99 -4.07 -18.87
N ALA A 109 -23.53 -5.32 -18.99
CA ALA A 109 -24.21 -6.47 -18.42
C ALA A 109 -23.79 -6.74 -16.96
N PRO A 110 -24.73 -7.09 -16.08
CA PRO A 110 -24.42 -7.38 -14.68
C PRO A 110 -23.64 -8.70 -14.52
N ALA A 111 -22.33 -8.54 -14.26
CA ALA A 111 -21.36 -9.54 -13.79
C ALA A 111 -21.94 -10.70 -12.98
N SER A 112 -22.46 -10.33 -11.81
CA SER A 112 -22.95 -11.24 -10.78
C SER A 112 -24.13 -12.09 -11.25
N TYR A 113 -25.06 -11.49 -12.00
CA TYR A 113 -26.22 -12.19 -12.52
C TYR A 113 -25.82 -13.18 -13.61
N LEU A 114 -24.99 -12.77 -14.58
CA LEU A 114 -24.57 -13.67 -15.66
C LEU A 114 -23.80 -14.91 -15.15
N ARG A 115 -23.06 -14.79 -14.04
CA ARG A 115 -22.35 -15.92 -13.40
C ARG A 115 -23.29 -16.95 -12.76
N GLN A 116 -24.55 -16.60 -12.49
CA GLN A 116 -25.54 -17.52 -11.91
C GLN A 116 -26.32 -18.27 -12.99
N LEU A 117 -26.16 -17.88 -14.26
CA LEU A 117 -26.83 -18.53 -15.38
C LEU A 117 -26.00 -19.72 -15.88
N PRO A 118 -26.64 -20.78 -16.41
CA PRO A 118 -25.97 -21.76 -17.23
C PRO A 118 -25.16 -21.09 -18.35
N ALA A 119 -23.98 -21.63 -18.66
CA ALA A 119 -23.02 -21.09 -19.60
C ALA A 119 -23.65 -20.75 -20.96
N ALA A 120 -24.60 -21.57 -21.45
CA ALA A 120 -25.32 -21.30 -22.70
C ALA A 120 -26.14 -19.99 -22.64
N LEU A 121 -26.87 -19.74 -21.54
CA LEU A 121 -27.66 -18.53 -21.36
C LEU A 121 -26.76 -17.30 -21.13
N ALA A 122 -25.74 -17.45 -20.28
CA ALA A 122 -24.74 -16.41 -20.08
C ALA A 122 -24.04 -16.05 -21.41
N GLY A 123 -23.72 -17.06 -22.22
CA GLY A 123 -23.06 -16.92 -23.50
C GLY A 123 -23.92 -16.20 -24.54
N ILE A 124 -25.20 -16.55 -24.67
CA ILE A 124 -26.14 -15.87 -25.57
C ILE A 124 -26.30 -14.40 -25.17
N ASN A 125 -26.50 -14.13 -23.88
CA ASN A 125 -26.65 -12.76 -23.38
C ASN A 125 -25.39 -11.92 -23.62
N LEU A 126 -24.21 -12.50 -23.36
CA LEU A 126 -22.94 -11.83 -23.57
C LEU A 126 -22.66 -11.59 -25.05
N GLN A 127 -22.92 -12.58 -25.91
CA GLN A 127 -22.75 -12.47 -27.36
C GLN A 127 -23.69 -11.40 -27.95
N HIS A 128 -24.95 -11.37 -27.51
CA HIS A 128 -25.89 -10.33 -27.92
C HIS A 128 -25.38 -8.93 -27.53
N GLY A 129 -24.89 -8.79 -26.29
CA GLY A 129 -24.28 -7.54 -25.82
C GLY A 129 -23.11 -7.11 -26.69
N LEU A 130 -22.17 -8.01 -27.00
CA LEU A 130 -20.98 -7.71 -27.80
C LEU A 130 -21.31 -7.28 -29.23
N MET A 131 -22.37 -7.81 -29.81
CA MET A 131 -22.81 -7.48 -31.19
C MET A 131 -23.60 -6.17 -31.27
N THR A 132 -24.33 -5.80 -30.22
CA THR A 132 -25.28 -4.68 -30.23
C THR A 132 -24.72 -3.41 -29.60
N HIS A 133 -23.81 -3.52 -28.64
CA HIS A 133 -23.13 -2.36 -28.06
C HIS A 133 -22.16 -1.72 -29.05
N ARG A 134 -21.84 -0.45 -28.83
CA ARG A 134 -20.83 0.25 -29.62
C ARG A 134 -19.50 -0.51 -29.52
N GLY A 135 -18.98 -0.97 -30.65
CA GLY A 135 -17.68 -1.64 -30.67
C GLY A 135 -16.56 -0.72 -30.17
N GLU A 136 -15.89 -1.17 -29.12
CA GLU A 136 -14.67 -0.56 -28.57
C GLU A 136 -13.44 -1.40 -28.90
N GLN A 137 -12.28 -0.75 -28.95
CA GLN A 137 -10.98 -1.42 -29.01
C GLN A 137 -10.57 -1.87 -27.60
N VAL A 138 -10.40 -3.18 -27.44
CA VAL A 138 -10.11 -3.83 -26.16
C VAL A 138 -8.77 -4.53 -26.24
N LYS A 139 -7.94 -4.33 -25.23
CA LYS A 139 -6.67 -5.00 -25.04
C LYS A 139 -6.85 -6.25 -24.18
N LEU A 140 -6.80 -7.40 -24.83
CA LEU A 140 -6.81 -8.69 -24.15
C LEU A 140 -5.42 -9.01 -23.61
N LEU A 141 -5.36 -9.53 -22.39
CA LEU A 141 -4.19 -10.18 -21.81
C LEU A 141 -4.52 -11.66 -21.65
N GLN A 142 -3.71 -12.52 -22.25
CA GLN A 142 -3.92 -13.96 -22.24
C GLN A 142 -2.67 -14.64 -21.73
N THR A 143 -2.84 -15.75 -21.02
CA THR A 143 -1.73 -16.59 -20.56
C THR A 143 -1.94 -18.02 -21.01
N ASP A 144 -0.85 -18.71 -21.34
CA ASP A 144 -0.87 -20.13 -21.67
C ASP A 144 -0.20 -20.94 -20.55
N ASN A 145 -0.95 -21.85 -19.95
CA ASN A 145 -0.45 -22.82 -18.97
C ASN A 145 -1.23 -24.14 -19.08
N GLY A 146 -1.23 -24.72 -20.29
CA GLY A 146 -1.98 -25.94 -20.64
C GLY A 146 -3.40 -25.66 -21.12
N ARG A 147 -4.04 -24.58 -20.62
CA ARG A 147 -5.22 -23.95 -21.23
C ARG A 147 -4.94 -22.47 -21.43
N THR A 148 -5.37 -21.93 -22.56
CA THR A 148 -5.34 -20.48 -22.80
C THR A 148 -6.41 -19.79 -21.95
N GLU A 149 -5.97 -18.92 -21.06
CA GLU A 149 -6.83 -18.17 -20.15
C GLU A 149 -6.83 -16.69 -20.53
N LEU A 150 -8.01 -16.08 -20.57
CA LEU A 150 -8.14 -14.63 -20.63
C LEU A 150 -8.02 -14.07 -19.21
N ARG A 151 -6.93 -13.36 -18.96
CA ARG A 151 -6.59 -12.76 -17.66
C ARG A 151 -7.19 -11.38 -17.49
N ALA A 152 -7.23 -10.61 -18.58
CA ALA A 152 -7.81 -9.28 -18.59
C ALA A 152 -8.38 -8.88 -19.95
N ALA A 153 -9.42 -8.06 -19.95
CA ALA A 153 -9.96 -7.34 -21.10
C ALA A 153 -10.05 -5.85 -20.72
N THR A 154 -8.98 -5.10 -20.96
CA THR A 154 -8.89 -3.68 -20.59
C THR A 154 -9.07 -2.77 -21.81
N GLY A 155 -9.28 -1.46 -21.62
CA GLY A 155 -9.32 -0.52 -22.75
C GLY A 155 -8.01 -0.50 -23.56
N SER A 156 -8.07 -0.15 -24.84
CA SER A 156 -6.89 -0.10 -25.73
C SER A 156 -5.74 0.76 -25.19
N GLU A 157 -6.08 1.85 -24.51
CA GLU A 157 -5.14 2.80 -23.90
C GLU A 157 -4.65 2.37 -22.51
N TYR A 158 -4.99 1.17 -22.03
CA TYR A 158 -4.47 0.65 -20.76
C TYR A 158 -2.96 0.46 -20.86
N GLY A 159 -2.20 1.31 -20.17
CA GLY A 159 -0.75 1.16 -20.03
C GLY A 159 -0.46 0.15 -18.95
N ARG A 160 -0.29 -1.10 -19.38
CA ARG A 160 0.02 -2.20 -18.48
C ARG A 160 1.43 -2.03 -17.94
N ILE A 161 1.51 -2.03 -16.62
CA ILE A 161 2.76 -2.21 -15.88
C ILE A 161 2.63 -3.62 -15.32
N PHE A 162 3.51 -4.51 -15.72
CA PHE A 162 3.51 -5.88 -15.22
C PHE A 162 3.98 -5.88 -13.77
N ASP A 163 3.45 -6.80 -12.97
CA ASP A 163 3.79 -6.85 -11.54
C ASP A 163 5.29 -7.08 -11.31
N TRP A 164 5.96 -7.82 -12.22
CA TRP A 164 7.42 -8.02 -12.15
C TRP A 164 8.22 -6.74 -12.33
N GLU A 165 7.72 -5.73 -13.05
CA GLU A 165 8.41 -4.44 -13.23
C GLU A 165 8.47 -3.68 -11.90
N LEU A 166 7.39 -3.77 -11.10
CA LEU A 166 7.36 -3.19 -9.76
C LEU A 166 8.35 -3.92 -8.83
N VAL A 167 8.33 -5.26 -8.83
CA VAL A 167 9.22 -6.05 -7.97
C VAL A 167 10.68 -5.80 -8.34
N GLN A 168 11.01 -5.76 -9.64
CA GLN A 168 12.36 -5.46 -10.11
C GLN A 168 12.85 -4.08 -9.65
N ALA A 169 12.01 -3.06 -9.75
CA ALA A 169 12.34 -1.71 -9.28
C ALA A 169 12.61 -1.68 -7.77
N VAL A 170 11.87 -2.47 -6.98
CA VAL A 170 12.10 -2.59 -5.54
C VAL A 170 13.38 -3.37 -5.23
N MET A 171 13.62 -4.50 -5.90
CA MET A 171 14.84 -5.30 -5.74
C MET A 171 16.11 -4.51 -6.04
N ALA A 172 16.04 -3.52 -6.94
CA ALA A 172 17.19 -2.69 -7.29
C ALA A 172 17.83 -1.96 -6.09
N PHE A 173 17.03 -1.59 -5.07
CA PHE A 173 17.54 -0.96 -3.85
C PHE A 173 17.35 -1.80 -2.58
N ALA A 174 16.37 -2.71 -2.56
CA ALA A 174 16.03 -3.51 -1.38
C ALA A 174 16.66 -4.91 -1.37
N GLY A 175 17.26 -5.35 -2.47
CA GLY A 175 17.80 -6.70 -2.61
C GLY A 175 16.70 -7.75 -2.58
N ASP A 176 16.88 -8.82 -1.80
CA ASP A 176 15.90 -9.92 -1.67
C ASP A 176 14.83 -9.66 -0.60
N GLY A 177 14.96 -8.57 0.17
CA GLY A 177 14.00 -8.17 1.19
C GLY A 177 14.01 -9.09 2.43
N VAL A 178 15.09 -9.85 2.63
CA VAL A 178 15.24 -10.80 3.74
C VAL A 178 16.29 -10.37 4.75
N GLY A 179 16.80 -9.14 4.63
CA GLY A 179 17.84 -8.56 5.51
C GLY A 179 19.24 -8.54 4.88
N ASP A 180 19.35 -8.85 3.59
CA ASP A 180 20.56 -8.69 2.77
C ASP A 180 20.90 -7.20 2.50
N THR A 181 19.88 -6.35 2.52
CA THR A 181 20.01 -4.89 2.64
C THR A 181 19.33 -4.41 3.92
N ARG A 182 19.31 -3.09 4.16
CA ARG A 182 18.54 -2.51 5.27
C ARG A 182 17.03 -2.72 5.14
N TRP A 183 16.54 -2.89 3.90
CA TRP A 183 15.12 -3.10 3.62
C TRP A 183 14.76 -4.57 3.72
N LYS A 184 13.81 -4.89 4.60
CA LYS A 184 13.38 -6.27 4.78
C LYS A 184 11.91 -6.39 5.18
N VAL A 185 11.38 -7.62 5.09
CA VAL A 185 10.11 -7.98 5.72
C VAL A 185 10.18 -7.61 7.21
N PRO A 186 9.16 -6.96 7.77
CA PRO A 186 9.20 -6.39 9.11
C PRO A 186 9.34 -7.43 10.20
N GLY A 187 10.05 -7.06 11.25
CA GLY A 187 9.98 -7.72 12.54
C GLY A 187 8.61 -7.61 13.22
N THR A 188 8.57 -7.72 14.54
CA THR A 188 7.31 -7.64 15.29
C THR A 188 7.45 -7.00 16.67
N ILE A 189 6.38 -6.34 17.10
CA ILE A 189 6.17 -5.90 18.47
C ILE A 189 5.99 -7.13 19.39
N GLN A 190 6.68 -7.10 20.52
CA GLN A 190 6.51 -7.97 21.67
C GLN A 190 5.73 -7.21 22.75
N TRP A 191 4.42 -7.45 22.81
CA TRP A 191 3.50 -6.67 23.65
C TRP A 191 3.81 -6.74 25.15
N GLY A 192 4.27 -7.90 25.65
CA GLY A 192 4.54 -8.09 27.09
C GLY A 192 5.68 -7.21 27.62
N SER A 193 6.67 -6.90 26.79
CA SER A 193 7.83 -6.07 27.14
C SER A 193 7.78 -4.67 26.51
N MET A 194 6.78 -4.39 25.67
CA MET A 194 6.68 -3.21 24.81
C MET A 194 7.98 -2.95 24.01
N THR A 195 8.55 -4.04 23.48
CA THR A 195 9.76 -3.98 22.65
C THR A 195 9.46 -4.35 21.20
N TYR A 196 10.23 -3.81 20.27
CA TYR A 196 10.19 -4.19 18.87
C TYR A 196 11.39 -5.07 18.54
N ASN A 197 11.13 -6.30 18.10
CA ASN A 197 12.17 -7.20 17.63
C ASN A 197 12.27 -7.11 16.10
N PRO A 198 13.35 -6.54 15.53
CA PRO A 198 13.54 -6.50 14.08
C PRO A 198 13.87 -7.88 13.50
N HIS A 199 14.43 -8.81 14.29
CA HIS A 199 14.93 -10.11 13.80
C HIS A 199 13.91 -11.22 14.06
N VAL A 200 12.99 -11.39 13.13
CA VAL A 200 11.95 -12.43 13.16
C VAL A 200 12.02 -13.24 11.86
N ASP A 201 11.83 -14.55 11.98
CA ASP A 201 11.81 -15.44 10.82
C ASP A 201 10.68 -15.09 9.84
N ILE A 202 11.00 -15.12 8.55
CA ILE A 202 10.03 -14.84 7.50
C ILE A 202 9.27 -16.12 7.16
N THR A 203 8.04 -16.21 7.66
CA THR A 203 7.12 -17.31 7.41
C THR A 203 5.91 -16.84 6.61
N LYS A 204 5.06 -17.77 6.15
CA LYS A 204 3.77 -17.45 5.50
C LYS A 204 2.85 -16.66 6.44
N GLU A 205 2.99 -16.80 7.75
CA GLU A 205 2.21 -16.05 8.74
C GLU A 205 2.75 -14.64 8.97
N MET A 206 4.04 -14.38 8.69
CA MET A 206 4.69 -13.11 9.04
C MET A 206 5.08 -12.25 7.84
N THR A 207 5.12 -12.84 6.64
CA THR A 207 5.50 -12.12 5.42
C THR A 207 4.52 -11.01 5.07
N THR A 208 5.03 -10.03 4.34
CA THR A 208 4.33 -8.85 3.81
C THR A 208 4.50 -8.70 2.30
N LEU A 209 4.80 -9.82 1.64
CA LEU A 209 5.01 -9.94 0.20
C LEU A 209 3.88 -10.79 -0.38
N TYR A 210 3.01 -10.18 -1.20
CA TYR A 210 1.79 -10.81 -1.68
C TYR A 210 1.61 -10.62 -3.19
N ALA A 211 1.22 -11.67 -3.90
CA ALA A 211 0.71 -11.57 -5.26
C ALA A 211 -0.41 -12.58 -5.51
N SER A 212 -1.50 -12.08 -6.08
CA SER A 212 -2.65 -12.88 -6.52
C SER A 212 -2.68 -13.03 -8.03
N ASP A 213 -3.74 -13.64 -8.53
CA ASP A 213 -4.11 -13.59 -9.92
C ASP A 213 -4.49 -12.17 -10.41
N ARG A 214 -4.69 -11.18 -9.53
CA ARG A 214 -5.18 -9.84 -9.90
C ARG A 214 -4.25 -8.70 -9.58
N ASP A 215 -3.45 -8.81 -8.53
CA ASP A 215 -2.63 -7.71 -8.03
C ASP A 215 -1.45 -8.21 -7.22
N ILE A 216 -0.56 -7.27 -6.94
CA ILE A 216 0.60 -7.44 -6.07
C ILE A 216 0.56 -6.38 -4.97
N PHE A 217 1.01 -6.75 -3.78
CA PHE A 217 1.26 -5.84 -2.66
C PHE A 217 2.53 -6.27 -1.93
N LEU A 218 3.44 -5.35 -1.69
CA LEU A 218 4.63 -5.60 -0.87
C LEU A 218 4.83 -4.47 0.14
N PHE A 219 5.27 -4.80 1.34
CA PHE A 219 5.68 -3.86 2.38
C PHE A 219 7.05 -4.27 2.91
N LEU A 220 7.98 -3.31 2.98
CA LEU A 220 9.31 -3.49 3.58
C LEU A 220 9.58 -2.35 4.56
N VAL A 221 10.48 -2.62 5.51
CA VAL A 221 10.88 -1.70 6.56
C VAL A 221 12.40 -1.71 6.71
N ASP A 222 12.94 -0.57 7.12
CA ASP A 222 14.30 -0.40 7.63
C ASP A 222 14.22 -0.29 9.15
N ASP A 223 14.05 -1.44 9.81
CA ASP A 223 13.85 -1.56 11.26
C ASP A 223 15.10 -2.01 12.03
N THR A 224 16.21 -2.22 11.33
CA THR A 224 17.54 -2.45 11.89
C THR A 224 18.35 -1.16 12.08
N HIS A 225 17.90 -0.04 11.49
CA HIS A 225 18.52 1.28 11.62
C HIS A 225 17.53 2.30 12.21
N PRO A 226 17.27 2.24 13.53
CA PRO A 226 16.32 3.14 14.18
C PRO A 226 16.76 4.59 14.05
N ILE A 227 15.78 5.46 13.84
CA ILE A 227 15.94 6.91 13.85
C ILE A 227 15.49 7.42 15.21
N GLU A 228 16.41 8.00 15.98
CA GLU A 228 16.07 8.71 17.21
C GLU A 228 15.61 10.14 16.89
N ALA A 229 14.36 10.45 17.21
CA ALA A 229 13.78 11.78 17.08
C ALA A 229 13.30 12.34 18.43
N GLY A 230 14.17 12.26 19.44
CA GLY A 230 13.96 12.81 20.77
C GLY A 230 13.96 11.75 21.86
N LYS A 231 13.32 12.06 22.99
CA LYS A 231 13.16 11.16 24.14
C LYS A 231 11.70 10.97 24.52
N LEU A 232 11.38 9.81 25.06
CA LEU A 232 10.11 9.48 25.71
C LEU A 232 10.06 10.08 27.13
N PRO A 233 8.88 10.13 27.78
CA PRO A 233 8.74 10.68 29.14
C PRO A 233 9.60 9.98 30.19
N ASN A 234 9.88 8.69 29.99
CA ASN A 234 10.73 7.88 30.85
C ASN A 234 12.24 8.06 30.58
N GLY A 235 12.62 8.91 29.62
CA GLY A 235 14.01 9.20 29.24
C GLY A 235 14.59 8.29 28.15
N ASP A 236 13.88 7.22 27.76
CA ASP A 236 14.29 6.33 26.68
C ASP A 236 14.27 7.06 25.31
N PRO A 237 15.09 6.64 24.32
CA PRO A 237 15.06 7.22 22.98
C PRO A 237 13.69 7.08 22.29
N ASP A 238 13.26 8.14 21.60
CA ASP A 238 12.05 8.13 20.80
C ASP A 238 12.33 7.63 19.39
N LEU A 239 12.09 6.34 19.16
CA LEU A 239 12.54 5.65 17.94
C LEU A 239 11.45 5.57 16.85
N TYR A 240 11.92 5.74 15.61
CA TYR A 240 11.16 5.60 14.37
C TYR A 240 11.93 4.74 13.39
N PHE A 241 11.20 4.06 12.51
CA PHE A 241 11.71 3.23 11.42
C PHE A 241 11.19 3.79 10.10
N ARG A 242 11.89 3.54 8.99
CA ARG A 242 11.35 3.89 7.66
C ARG A 242 10.56 2.71 7.13
N GLY A 243 9.36 2.97 6.62
CA GLY A 243 8.55 1.97 5.95
C GLY A 243 8.10 2.45 4.59
N PHE A 244 7.94 1.52 3.66
CA PHE A 244 7.19 1.78 2.44
C PHE A 244 6.42 0.53 2.02
N TYR A 245 5.28 0.74 1.37
CA TYR A 245 4.61 -0.33 0.64
C TYR A 245 4.27 0.11 -0.78
N ALA A 246 4.19 -0.86 -1.68
CA ALA A 246 3.83 -0.65 -3.07
C ALA A 246 2.83 -1.70 -3.53
N TRP A 247 2.00 -1.33 -4.49
CA TRP A 247 1.00 -2.21 -5.09
C TRP A 247 0.84 -1.92 -6.58
N ASN A 248 0.36 -2.92 -7.30
CA ASN A 248 0.07 -2.81 -8.73
C ASN A 248 -0.99 -3.82 -9.16
N SER A 249 -1.60 -3.58 -10.32
CA SER A 249 -2.39 -4.60 -11.01
C SER A 249 -2.16 -4.53 -12.52
N GLU A 250 -1.57 -5.59 -13.07
CA GLU A 250 -1.43 -5.72 -14.53
C GLU A 250 -2.76 -6.01 -15.26
N VAL A 251 -3.81 -6.40 -14.51
CA VAL A 251 -5.15 -6.77 -15.04
C VAL A 251 -6.23 -5.72 -14.79
N GLY A 252 -5.90 -4.60 -14.14
CA GLY A 252 -6.82 -3.47 -13.93
C GLY A 252 -7.72 -3.57 -12.71
N SER A 253 -7.34 -4.32 -11.68
CA SER A 253 -8.07 -4.38 -10.40
C SER A 253 -7.73 -3.22 -9.46
N LYS A 254 -6.53 -2.63 -9.61
CA LYS A 254 -6.02 -1.52 -8.81
C LYS A 254 -5.15 -0.60 -9.67
N THR A 255 -4.84 0.59 -9.16
CA THR A 255 -3.77 1.45 -9.69
C THR A 255 -2.40 0.89 -9.32
N LEU A 256 -1.35 1.40 -9.95
CA LEU A 256 -0.02 1.34 -9.35
C LEU A 256 0.06 2.41 -8.27
N GLY A 257 0.60 2.08 -7.11
CA GLY A 257 0.85 3.07 -6.08
C GLY A 257 1.96 2.68 -5.13
N ILE A 258 2.51 3.71 -4.49
CA ILE A 258 3.61 3.63 -3.54
C ILE A 258 3.24 4.55 -2.38
N ALA A 259 3.44 4.06 -1.16
CA ALA A 259 3.36 4.87 0.04
C ALA A 259 4.63 4.76 0.87
N THR A 260 5.12 5.88 1.37
CA THR A 260 6.31 6.02 2.21
C THR A 260 5.93 6.70 3.52
N PHE A 261 6.55 6.30 4.62
CA PHE A 261 6.21 6.81 5.95
C PHE A 261 7.29 6.44 6.98
N TYR A 262 7.22 7.08 8.13
CA TYR A 262 7.86 6.59 9.35
C TYR A 262 6.86 5.81 10.19
N LEU A 263 7.34 4.85 10.97
CA LEU A 263 6.54 4.08 11.92
C LEU A 263 7.34 3.72 13.16
N ARG A 264 6.66 3.29 14.22
CA ARG A 264 7.27 2.89 15.50
C ARG A 264 7.29 1.39 15.72
N GLY A 265 6.50 0.64 14.95
CA GLY A 265 6.50 -0.81 15.01
C GLY A 265 5.40 -1.43 14.18
N VAL A 266 5.53 -2.74 13.99
CA VAL A 266 4.60 -3.59 13.28
C VAL A 266 4.21 -4.72 14.21
N CYS A 267 2.93 -5.01 14.42
CA CYS A 267 2.53 -6.13 15.27
C CYS A 267 2.40 -7.44 14.50
N ALA A 268 2.19 -8.55 15.21
CA ALA A 268 2.02 -9.88 14.61
C ALA A 268 0.96 -9.90 13.49
N ASN A 269 -0.16 -9.20 13.68
CA ASN A 269 -1.25 -9.06 12.69
C ASN A 269 -0.93 -8.06 11.56
N ARG A 270 0.33 -7.65 11.42
CA ARG A 270 0.83 -6.69 10.41
C ARG A 270 0.16 -5.31 10.47
N CYS A 271 -0.38 -4.89 11.61
CA CYS A 271 -0.79 -3.49 11.81
C CYS A 271 0.46 -2.62 12.01
N LEU A 272 0.47 -1.46 11.36
CA LEU A 272 1.53 -0.47 11.50
C LEU A 272 1.16 0.49 12.63
N TRP A 273 2.06 0.68 13.59
CA TRP A 273 1.86 1.51 14.76
C TRP A 273 2.76 2.74 14.71
N GLY A 274 2.21 3.88 15.13
CA GLY A 274 2.92 5.16 15.14
C GLY A 274 3.33 5.66 13.77
N VAL A 275 2.47 5.46 12.77
CA VAL A 275 2.70 5.96 11.41
C VAL A 275 2.68 7.48 11.40
N GLU A 276 3.74 8.08 10.87
CA GLU A 276 3.94 9.52 10.71
C GLU A 276 4.53 9.85 9.33
N ASN A 277 4.34 11.10 8.89
CA ASN A 277 4.82 11.61 7.60
C ASN A 277 4.45 10.71 6.40
N PHE A 278 3.18 10.32 6.33
CA PHE A 278 2.65 9.46 5.28
C PHE A 278 2.52 10.21 3.95
N GLU A 279 3.21 9.73 2.93
CA GLU A 279 3.18 10.23 1.56
C GLU A 279 2.78 9.11 0.61
N GLU A 280 1.86 9.40 -0.31
CA GLU A 280 1.34 8.40 -1.25
C GLU A 280 1.31 8.97 -2.67
N VAL A 281 1.78 8.17 -3.62
CA VAL A 281 1.73 8.46 -5.06
C VAL A 281 0.95 7.36 -5.76
N ASN A 282 -0.04 7.77 -6.55
CA ASN A 282 -0.85 6.87 -7.37
C ASN A 282 -0.66 7.15 -8.86
N ILE A 283 -0.41 6.10 -9.63
CA ILE A 283 -0.29 6.14 -11.08
C ILE A 283 -1.43 5.34 -11.71
N ARG A 284 -2.28 6.05 -12.47
CA ARG A 284 -3.30 5.40 -13.30
C ARG A 284 -2.64 4.69 -14.48
N HIS A 285 -3.18 3.52 -14.83
CA HIS A 285 -2.78 2.72 -15.99
C HIS A 285 -3.23 3.30 -17.34
N SER A 286 -2.82 4.53 -17.66
CA SER A 286 -3.01 5.15 -18.98
C SER A 286 -1.86 4.82 -19.94
N LYS A 287 -1.99 5.12 -21.24
CA LYS A 287 -1.07 4.72 -22.33
C LYS A 287 0.42 4.77 -22.01
N PHE A 288 0.86 5.78 -21.25
CA PHE A 288 2.26 6.02 -20.88
C PHE A 288 2.60 5.65 -19.41
N ALA A 289 1.79 4.80 -18.77
CA ALA A 289 1.98 4.46 -17.36
C ALA A 289 3.33 3.78 -17.09
N GLY A 290 3.77 2.85 -17.94
CA GLY A 290 5.09 2.22 -17.82
C GLY A 290 6.23 3.24 -17.87
N ALA A 291 6.19 4.19 -18.81
CA ALA A 291 7.17 5.26 -18.90
C ALA A 291 7.15 6.18 -17.66
N ARG A 292 5.97 6.57 -17.16
CA ARG A 292 5.87 7.34 -15.92
C ARG A 292 6.42 6.58 -14.72
N PHE A 293 6.16 5.29 -14.63
CA PHE A 293 6.69 4.45 -13.57
C PHE A 293 8.23 4.40 -13.61
N ALA A 294 8.80 4.08 -14.77
CA ALA A 294 10.25 4.00 -14.95
C ALA A 294 10.99 5.33 -14.71
N HIS A 295 10.40 6.46 -15.12
CA HIS A 295 11.07 7.77 -15.02
C HIS A 295 10.74 8.56 -13.75
N GLN A 296 9.65 8.25 -13.04
CA GLN A 296 9.20 9.03 -11.88
C GLN A 296 9.10 8.16 -10.62
N ALA A 297 8.35 7.07 -10.67
CA ALA A 297 8.00 6.31 -9.48
C ALA A 297 9.15 5.46 -8.94
N ALA A 298 9.83 4.72 -9.82
CA ALA A 298 10.98 3.90 -9.45
C ALA A 298 12.15 4.78 -8.91
N PRO A 299 12.52 5.90 -9.56
CA PRO A 299 13.49 6.83 -8.99
C PRO A 299 13.04 7.46 -7.67
N ALA A 300 11.75 7.78 -7.50
CA ALA A 300 11.24 8.35 -6.25
C ALA A 300 11.31 7.34 -5.09
N LEU A 301 11.03 6.07 -5.35
CA LEU A 301 11.23 4.97 -4.40
C LEU A 301 12.69 4.88 -3.98
N GLU A 302 13.61 4.84 -4.95
CA GLU A 302 15.04 4.77 -4.67
C GLU A 302 15.54 6.02 -3.92
N HIS A 303 15.02 7.20 -4.27
CA HIS A 303 15.36 8.44 -3.58
C HIS A 303 14.90 8.41 -2.12
N PHE A 304 13.65 8.05 -1.84
CA PHE A 304 13.18 7.86 -0.46
C PHE A 304 14.02 6.79 0.24
N ALA A 305 14.29 5.69 -0.46
CA ALA A 305 15.07 4.58 0.05
C ALA A 305 16.52 4.96 0.38
N ASN A 306 17.07 6.03 -0.17
CA ASN A 306 18.41 6.52 0.15
C ASN A 306 18.42 7.87 0.88
N SER A 307 17.24 8.44 1.14
CA SER A 307 17.11 9.78 1.72
C SER A 307 17.54 9.82 3.19
N SER A 308 18.21 10.93 3.55
CA SER A 308 18.56 11.21 4.93
C SER A 308 17.30 11.47 5.77
N PRO A 309 17.19 10.91 7.00
CA PRO A 309 16.10 11.24 7.91
C PRO A 309 16.25 12.64 8.52
N SER A 310 17.32 13.39 8.20
CA SER A 310 17.64 14.67 8.83
C SER A 310 16.48 15.67 8.82
N HIS A 311 15.71 15.77 7.72
CA HIS A 311 14.56 16.66 7.67
C HIS A 311 13.46 16.26 8.65
N PHE A 312 13.14 14.96 8.72
CA PHE A 312 12.21 14.43 9.70
C PHE A 312 12.68 14.68 11.13
N ILE A 313 13.93 14.32 11.44
CA ILE A 313 14.52 14.53 12.78
C ILE A 313 14.48 16.01 13.16
N SER A 314 14.90 16.89 12.26
CA SER A 314 14.96 18.33 12.51
C SER A 314 13.56 18.91 12.73
N GLY A 315 12.56 18.46 11.96
CA GLY A 315 11.17 18.86 12.14
C GLY A 315 10.58 18.45 13.49
N ILE A 316 10.79 17.20 13.89
CA ILE A 316 10.33 16.71 15.20
C ILE A 316 11.05 17.44 16.34
N LYS A 317 12.36 17.67 16.22
CA LYS A 317 13.13 18.44 17.22
C LYS A 317 12.64 19.89 17.31
N ALA A 318 12.47 20.57 16.18
CA ALA A 318 11.96 21.94 16.14
C ALA A 318 10.54 22.04 16.75
N ALA A 319 9.67 21.07 16.46
CA ALA A 319 8.33 21.01 17.03
C ALA A 319 8.33 20.79 18.56
N ARG A 320 9.27 19.99 19.08
CA ARG A 320 9.45 19.75 20.52
C ARG A 320 10.03 20.98 21.23
N GLU A 321 10.99 21.67 20.61
CA GLU A 321 11.65 22.85 21.18
C GLU A 321 10.76 24.11 21.14
N ARG A 322 9.81 24.16 20.20
CA ARG A 322 8.90 25.30 20.05
C ARG A 322 7.78 25.30 21.08
N ILE A 323 8.09 25.86 22.25
CA ILE A 323 7.13 26.09 23.34
C ILE A 323 6.14 27.20 22.96
N VAL A 324 4.85 26.89 23.00
CA VAL A 324 3.74 27.76 22.61
C VAL A 324 2.73 28.04 23.72
N ALA A 325 2.78 27.27 24.82
CA ALA A 325 1.96 27.49 26.00
C ALA A 325 2.76 27.15 27.28
N ARG A 326 3.34 28.16 27.93
CA ARG A 326 4.12 27.96 29.17
C ARG A 326 3.22 27.88 30.41
N LYS A 327 2.06 28.54 30.36
CA LYS A 327 1.11 28.60 31.47
C LYS A 327 -0.20 27.92 31.08
N ASP A 328 -0.94 27.47 32.08
CA ASP A 328 -2.26 26.85 31.92
C ASP A 328 -3.23 27.72 31.11
N GLU A 329 -3.19 29.03 31.36
CA GLU A 329 -4.02 30.05 30.70
C GLU A 329 -3.73 30.18 29.20
N ASP A 330 -2.56 29.76 28.72
CA ASP A 330 -2.15 29.90 27.31
C ASP A 330 -2.72 28.76 26.42
N ARG A 331 -3.00 27.59 27.01
CA ARG A 331 -3.28 26.35 26.26
C ARG A 331 -4.62 26.37 25.54
N GLU A 332 -5.67 26.81 26.23
CA GLU A 332 -7.00 26.91 25.63
C GLU A 332 -7.02 27.95 24.50
N PRO A 333 -6.56 29.20 24.70
CA PRO A 333 -6.48 30.19 23.63
C PRO A 333 -5.68 29.71 22.41
N PHE A 334 -4.59 28.97 22.61
CA PHE A 334 -3.75 28.46 21.53
C PHE A 334 -4.53 27.56 20.56
N LEU A 335 -5.33 26.62 21.08
CA LEU A 335 -6.17 25.73 20.28
C LEU A 335 -7.42 26.45 19.75
N ARG A 336 -8.07 27.29 20.57
CA ARG A 336 -9.30 27.99 20.17
C ARG A 336 -9.07 28.92 18.97
N ARG A 337 -7.95 29.64 18.90
CA ARG A 337 -7.57 30.46 17.74
C ARG A 337 -7.35 29.66 16.44
N ARG A 338 -7.17 28.33 16.54
CA ARG A 338 -6.97 27.41 15.42
C ARG A 338 -8.23 26.62 15.04
N GLY A 339 -9.39 27.07 15.52
CA GLY A 339 -10.69 26.52 15.11
C GLY A 339 -11.03 25.17 15.77
N PHE A 340 -10.49 24.89 16.95
CA PHE A 340 -10.95 23.79 17.80
C PHE A 340 -12.13 24.23 18.67
N SER A 341 -13.14 23.38 18.83
CA SER A 341 -14.25 23.64 19.77
C SER A 341 -13.77 23.59 21.23
N LYS A 342 -14.52 24.21 22.16
CA LYS A 342 -14.16 24.17 23.59
C LYS A 342 -14.04 22.72 24.11
N ALA A 343 -14.97 21.86 23.71
CA ALA A 343 -14.97 20.46 24.07
C ALA A 343 -13.75 19.70 23.52
N GLU A 344 -13.35 19.96 22.27
CA GLU A 344 -12.13 19.37 21.69
C GLU A 344 -10.88 19.89 22.40
N THR A 345 -10.80 21.18 22.67
CA THR A 345 -9.68 21.79 23.39
C THR A 345 -9.47 21.16 24.76
N THR A 346 -10.52 21.04 25.57
CA THR A 346 -10.45 20.37 26.88
C THR A 346 -9.99 18.93 26.73
N LYS A 347 -10.57 18.17 25.78
CA LYS A 347 -10.18 16.77 25.54
C LYS A 347 -8.72 16.65 25.12
N ILE A 348 -8.23 17.46 24.18
CA ILE A 348 -6.84 17.44 23.73
C ILE A 348 -5.88 17.66 24.91
N ILE A 349 -6.13 18.69 25.73
CA ILE A 349 -5.28 19.00 26.89
C ILE A 349 -5.30 17.86 27.91
N GLN A 350 -6.48 17.30 28.20
CA GLN A 350 -6.64 16.17 29.11
C GLN A 350 -5.97 14.90 28.59
N THR A 351 -6.06 14.64 27.28
CA THR A 351 -5.41 13.48 26.64
C THR A 351 -3.90 13.60 26.76
N VAL A 352 -3.31 14.76 26.48
CA VAL A 352 -1.86 14.97 26.67
C VAL A 352 -1.48 14.80 28.13
N LEU A 353 -2.23 15.39 29.07
CA LEU A 353 -1.95 15.24 30.50
C LEU A 353 -1.99 13.76 30.95
N ALA A 354 -2.96 12.99 30.45
CA ALA A 354 -3.11 11.58 30.77
C ALA A 354 -2.02 10.70 30.15
N GLU A 355 -1.60 10.98 28.90
CA GLU A 355 -0.60 10.20 28.17
C GLU A 355 0.84 10.60 28.54
N GLU A 356 1.12 11.88 28.77
CA GLU A 356 2.47 12.42 29.02
C GLU A 356 2.77 12.65 30.51
N GLY A 357 1.75 12.60 31.39
CA GLY A 357 1.89 12.94 32.81
C GLY A 357 2.15 14.42 33.09
N ARG A 358 2.14 15.27 32.05
CA ARG A 358 2.28 16.73 32.12
C ARG A 358 1.39 17.40 31.07
N PRO A 359 0.95 18.64 31.28
CA PRO A 359 0.12 19.32 30.30
C PRO A 359 0.93 19.74 29.04
N PRO A 360 0.26 20.01 27.90
CA PRO A 360 0.94 20.37 26.66
C PRO A 360 1.61 21.74 26.75
N GLU A 361 2.84 21.84 26.25
CA GLU A 361 3.60 23.09 26.22
C GLU A 361 4.16 23.40 24.83
N SER A 362 4.60 22.37 24.10
CA SER A 362 5.22 22.48 22.78
C SER A 362 4.24 22.25 21.63
N ILE A 363 4.61 22.66 20.41
CA ILE A 363 3.86 22.30 19.20
C ILE A 363 3.68 20.78 19.11
N TYR A 364 4.74 20.02 19.40
CA TYR A 364 4.69 18.55 19.36
C TYR A 364 3.66 17.98 20.33
N ASP A 365 3.59 18.47 21.57
CA ASP A 365 2.61 18.00 22.57
C ASP A 365 1.17 18.21 22.08
N PHE A 366 0.89 19.39 21.49
CA PHE A 366 -0.43 19.67 20.93
C PHE A 366 -0.75 18.78 19.72
N VAL A 367 0.22 18.55 18.84
CA VAL A 367 0.06 17.64 17.68
C VAL A 367 -0.28 16.23 18.16
N GLN A 368 0.45 15.69 19.13
CA GLN A 368 0.18 14.36 19.70
C GLN A 368 -1.20 14.29 20.37
N GLY A 369 -1.62 15.33 21.10
CA GLY A 369 -2.96 15.38 21.67
C GLY A 369 -4.08 15.41 20.63
N ILE A 370 -3.89 16.15 19.52
CA ILE A 370 -4.87 16.21 18.43
C ILE A 370 -4.96 14.87 17.71
N THR A 371 -3.83 14.24 17.38
CA THR A 371 -3.81 12.93 16.72
C THR A 371 -4.38 11.85 17.65
N ALA A 372 -4.10 11.90 18.95
CA ALA A 372 -4.69 11.02 19.95
C ALA A 372 -6.21 11.14 19.99
N LEU A 373 -6.74 12.37 20.03
CA LEU A 373 -8.19 12.60 19.95
C LEU A 373 -8.78 12.10 18.63
N ALA A 374 -8.08 12.27 17.50
CA ALA A 374 -8.53 11.83 16.19
C ALA A 374 -8.76 10.30 16.14
N ARG A 375 -7.94 9.51 16.84
CA ARG A 375 -8.11 8.04 16.95
C ARG A 375 -9.43 7.63 17.60
N SER A 376 -9.97 8.45 18.49
CA SER A 376 -11.25 8.19 19.18
C SER A 376 -12.48 8.48 18.32
N LYS A 377 -12.31 9.11 17.14
CA LYS A 377 -13.44 9.49 16.29
C LYS A 377 -13.95 8.28 15.48
N PRO A 378 -15.25 7.95 15.57
CA PRO A 378 -15.80 6.83 14.81
C PRO A 378 -15.96 7.14 13.32
N HIS A 379 -16.16 8.42 12.97
CA HIS A 379 -16.38 8.85 11.59
C HIS A 379 -15.10 9.34 10.92
N GLN A 380 -14.86 8.87 9.69
CA GLN A 380 -13.64 9.14 8.94
C GLN A 380 -13.44 10.62 8.62
N ASP A 381 -14.50 11.35 8.27
CA ASP A 381 -14.40 12.78 7.93
C ASP A 381 -13.95 13.61 9.14
N SER A 382 -14.53 13.37 10.32
CA SER A 382 -14.13 14.05 11.55
C SER A 382 -12.70 13.72 11.96
N ARG A 383 -12.23 12.48 11.70
CA ARG A 383 -10.83 12.10 11.92
C ARG A 383 -9.89 12.86 10.98
N LEU A 384 -10.21 12.89 9.68
CA LEU A 384 -9.42 13.58 8.66
C LEU A 384 -9.32 15.09 8.93
N GLU A 385 -10.39 15.72 9.43
CA GLU A 385 -10.36 17.13 9.81
C GLU A 385 -9.34 17.41 10.92
N LEU A 386 -9.34 16.60 11.98
CA LEU A 386 -8.38 16.71 13.08
C LEU A 386 -6.94 16.42 12.63
N GLU A 387 -6.74 15.36 11.84
CA GLU A 387 -5.42 15.01 11.28
C GLU A 387 -4.89 16.14 10.38
N THR A 388 -5.76 16.79 9.59
CA THR A 388 -5.38 17.94 8.76
C THR A 388 -4.96 19.15 9.61
N LYS A 389 -5.68 19.43 10.71
CA LYS A 389 -5.30 20.52 11.64
C LYS A 389 -3.97 20.21 12.35
N ALA A 390 -3.74 18.96 12.76
CA ALA A 390 -2.48 18.53 13.35
C ALA A 390 -1.30 18.68 12.37
N ARG A 391 -1.48 18.26 11.11
CA ARG A 391 -0.49 18.43 10.05
C ARG A 391 -0.10 19.91 9.86
N LYS A 392 -1.09 20.80 9.71
CA LYS A 392 -0.85 22.24 9.56
C LYS A 392 -0.10 22.83 10.77
N LEU A 393 -0.34 22.29 11.96
CA LEU A 393 0.34 22.73 13.17
C LEU A 393 1.81 22.29 13.18
N LEU A 394 2.09 21.06 12.75
CA LEU A 394 3.46 20.55 12.61
C LEU A 394 4.24 21.30 11.53
N GLU A 395 3.61 21.59 10.39
CA GLU A 395 4.19 22.40 9.29
C GLU A 395 4.58 23.83 9.73
N GLN A 396 3.97 24.37 10.79
CA GLN A 396 4.38 25.66 11.34
C GLN A 396 5.71 25.61 12.10
N ALA A 397 6.14 24.43 12.55
CA ALA A 397 7.38 24.24 13.30
C ALA A 397 8.60 23.97 12.40
N LEU A 398 8.34 23.51 11.18
CA LEU A 398 9.31 23.41 10.08
C LEU A 398 9.62 24.81 9.52
#